data_AF-A0A0A0B818-F1
#
_entry.id   AF-A0A0A0B818-F1
#
_cell.length_a   1.000
_cell.length_b   1.000
_cell.length_c   1.000
_cell.angle_alpha   90.00
_cell.angle_beta   90.00
_cell.angle_gamma   90.00
#
_symmetry.space_group_name_H-M   'P 1'
#
loop_
_entity.id
_entity.type
_entity.pdbx_description
1 polymer ?
#
loop_
_entity_poly.entity_id
_entity_poly.type
_entity_poly.pdbx_seq_one_letter_code
_entity_poly.pdbx_strand_id
1 'polypeptide(L)' 'AHALGAAAYAIRAAAAAAPSAGSEAARLRERDWQREQVPAALRDLVLDDQRLRSDICWHVFDD' A
#
# COMPACT_ATOMS: atom_id res chain seq x y z
N ALA A 1 -7.42 -9.08 -11.67
CA ALA A 1 -6.80 -8.91 -10.34
C ALA A 1 -5.34 -8.44 -10.46
N HIS A 2 -5.10 -7.24 -11.02
CA HIS A 2 -3.73 -6.76 -11.29
C HIS A 2 -3.40 -5.42 -10.62
N ALA A 3 -4.38 -4.56 -10.37
CA ALA A 3 -4.14 -3.23 -9.81
C ALA A 3 -3.59 -3.27 -8.36
N LEU A 4 -4.10 -4.17 -7.51
CA LEU A 4 -3.64 -4.24 -6.12
C LEU A 4 -2.19 -4.75 -6.00
N GLY A 5 -1.77 -5.65 -6.90
CA GLY A 5 -0.37 -6.06 -6.97
C GLY A 5 0.55 -4.91 -7.34
N ALA A 6 0.14 -4.05 -8.29
CA ALA A 6 0.89 -2.85 -8.64
C ALA A 6 0.98 -1.86 -7.46
N ALA A 7 -0.11 -1.67 -6.72
CA ALA A 7 -0.14 -0.86 -5.49
C ALA A 7 0.87 -1.38 -4.45
N ALA A 8 0.86 -2.70 -4.18
CA ALA A 8 1.80 -3.34 -3.26
C ALA A 8 3.26 -3.17 -3.71
N TYR A 9 3.56 -3.33 -5.00
CA TYR A 9 4.90 -3.12 -5.53
C TYR A 9 5.35 -1.66 -5.44
N ALA A 10 4.45 -0.69 -5.67
CA ALA A 10 4.76 0.73 -5.49
C ALA A 10 5.14 1.06 -4.04
N ILE A 11 4.39 0.52 -3.06
CA ILE A 11 4.73 0.65 -1.63
C ILE A 11 6.12 0.06 -1.32
N ARG A 12 6.42 -1.13 -1.86
CA ARG A 12 7.75 -1.76 -1.68
C ARG A 12 8.86 -0.94 -2.33
N ALA A 13 8.61 -0.38 -3.51
CA ALA A 13 9.57 0.46 -4.20
C ALA A 13 9.88 1.74 -3.41
N ALA A 14 8.85 2.39 -2.85
CA ALA A 14 9.01 3.55 -1.98
C ALA A 14 9.82 3.22 -0.72
N ALA A 15 9.51 2.08 -0.07
CA ALA A 15 10.25 1.61 1.09
C ALA A 15 11.72 1.28 0.77
N ALA A 16 11.99 0.68 -0.38
CA ALA A 16 13.34 0.31 -0.82
C ALA A 16 14.17 1.51 -1.31
N ALA A 17 13.52 2.58 -1.79
CA ALA A 17 14.19 3.81 -2.21
C ALA A 17 14.58 4.71 -1.02
N ALA A 18 13.99 4.51 0.16
CA ALA A 18 14.30 5.30 1.34
C ALA A 18 15.61 4.85 2.01
N PRO A 19 16.33 5.75 2.71
CA PRO A 19 17.42 5.37 3.60
C PRO A 19 16.95 4.32 4.62
N SER A 20 17.86 3.46 5.10
CA SER A 20 17.50 2.31 5.96
C SER A 20 16.67 2.69 7.19
N ALA A 21 16.95 3.82 7.83
CA ALA A 21 16.18 4.33 8.98
C ALA A 21 14.78 4.86 8.64
N GLY A 22 14.47 5.08 7.35
CA GLY A 22 13.23 5.69 6.87
C GLY A 22 12.34 4.77 6.03
N SER A 23 12.73 3.50 5.86
CA SER A 23 12.01 2.54 5.00
C SER A 23 10.56 2.36 5.41
N GLU A 24 10.30 2.16 6.70
CA GLU A 24 8.94 1.97 7.23
C GLU A 24 8.11 3.26 7.12
N ALA A 25 8.69 4.40 7.45
CA ALA A 25 8.00 5.69 7.29
C ALA A 25 7.66 5.97 5.81
N ALA A 26 8.50 5.54 4.87
CA ALA A 26 8.22 5.65 3.43
C ALA A 26 7.11 4.68 2.99
N ARG A 27 7.10 3.44 3.51
CA ARG A 27 6.02 2.47 3.30
C ARG A 27 4.66 3.06 3.71
N LEU A 28 4.57 3.57 4.94
CA LEU A 28 3.36 4.16 5.50
C LEU A 28 2.88 5.36 4.68
N ARG A 29 3.79 6.28 4.34
CA ARG A 29 3.45 7.46 3.52
C ARG A 29 2.92 7.08 2.14
N GLU A 30 3.55 6.13 1.46
CA GLU A 30 3.09 5.68 0.13
C GLU A 30 1.73 4.99 0.22
N ARG A 31 1.51 4.13 1.24
CA ARG A 31 0.21 3.51 1.50
C ARG A 31 -0.88 4.56 1.72
N ASP A 32 -0.63 5.53 2.59
CA ASP A 32 -1.60 6.57 2.92
C ASP A 32 -1.92 7.45 1.73
N TRP A 33 -0.89 7.86 0.97
CA TRP A 33 -1.07 8.57 -0.29
C TRP A 33 -1.93 7.76 -1.28
N GLN A 34 -1.66 6.46 -1.45
CA GLN A 34 -2.48 5.63 -2.34
C GLN A 34 -3.94 5.56 -1.87
N ARG A 35 -4.22 5.46 -0.56
CA ARG A 35 -5.58 5.45 0.01
C ARG A 35 -6.32 6.78 -0.21
N GLU A 36 -5.60 7.90 -0.19
CA GLU A 36 -6.14 9.23 -0.50
C GLU A 36 -6.57 9.35 -1.98
N GLN A 37 -5.81 8.74 -2.88
CA GLN A 37 -6.10 8.74 -4.33
C GLN A 37 -7.30 7.88 -4.72
N VAL A 38 -7.80 7.01 -3.83
CA VAL A 38 -8.97 6.17 -4.10
C VAL A 38 -10.25 7.03 -4.08
N PRO A 39 -11.08 7.01 -5.14
CA PRO A 39 -12.37 7.69 -5.14
C PRO A 39 -13.24 7.25 -3.96
N ALA A 40 -13.94 8.19 -3.33
CA ALA A 40 -14.73 7.92 -2.13
C ALA A 40 -15.71 6.74 -2.29
N ALA A 41 -16.36 6.62 -3.45
CA ALA A 41 -17.30 5.54 -3.74
C ALA A 41 -16.66 4.13 -3.80
N LEU A 42 -15.34 4.03 -3.92
CA LEU A 42 -14.59 2.78 -4.00
C LEU A 42 -13.70 2.53 -2.78
N ARG A 43 -13.60 3.50 -1.86
CA ARG A 43 -12.63 3.46 -0.77
C ARG A 43 -12.79 2.21 0.10
N ASP A 44 -14.02 1.93 0.54
CA ASP A 44 -14.29 0.77 1.40
C ASP A 44 -13.94 -0.54 0.70
N LEU A 45 -14.36 -0.69 -0.58
CA LEU A 45 -14.05 -1.88 -1.38
C LEU A 45 -12.53 -2.09 -1.56
N VAL A 46 -11.78 -1.01 -1.78
CA VAL A 46 -10.33 -1.09 -1.95
C VAL A 46 -9.64 -1.40 -0.62
N LEU A 47 -10.07 -0.79 0.49
CA LEU A 47 -9.50 -1.06 1.80
C LEU A 47 -9.79 -2.50 2.25
N ASP A 48 -10.97 -3.03 1.98
CA ASP A 48 -11.30 -4.43 2.24
C ASP A 48 -10.44 -5.37 1.39
N ASP A 49 -10.25 -5.09 0.10
CA ASP A 49 -9.36 -5.88 -0.76
C ASP A 49 -7.88 -5.79 -0.32
N GLN A 50 -7.41 -4.63 0.16
CA GLN A 50 -6.10 -4.46 0.78
C GLN A 50 -5.93 -5.36 2.01
N ARG A 51 -6.93 -5.39 2.91
CA ARG A 51 -6.90 -6.24 4.11
C ARG A 51 -6.91 -7.72 3.76
N LEU A 52 -7.78 -8.13 2.82
CA LEU A 52 -7.93 -9.54 2.42
C LEU A 52 -6.69 -10.10 1.72
N ARG A 53 -5.90 -9.27 1.04
CA ARG A 53 -4.70 -9.68 0.30
C ARG A 53 -3.39 -9.27 0.96
N SER A 54 -3.44 -8.74 2.18
CA SER A 54 -2.25 -8.20 2.83
C SER A 54 -1.17 -9.29 3.00
N ASP A 55 -1.58 -10.51 3.35
CA ASP A 55 -0.71 -11.67 3.49
C ASP A 55 0.08 -12.00 2.21
N ILE A 56 -0.60 -12.08 1.07
CA ILE A 56 0.03 -12.35 -0.23
C ILE A 56 0.79 -11.14 -0.79
N CYS A 57 0.57 -9.95 -0.20
CA CYS A 57 1.24 -8.70 -0.54
C CYS A 57 2.28 -8.30 0.52
N TRP A 58 2.82 -9.24 1.29
CA TRP A 58 3.90 -8.99 2.26
C TRP A 58 3.56 -7.98 3.37
N HIS A 59 2.29 -7.87 3.74
CA HIS A 59 1.79 -6.97 4.79
C HIS A 59 2.03 -5.49 4.52
N VAL A 60 2.28 -5.09 3.27
CA VAL A 60 2.63 -3.70 2.94
C VAL A 60 1.46 -2.73 3.12
N PHE A 61 0.24 -3.24 3.21
CA PHE A 61 -0.97 -2.46 3.48
C PHE A 61 -1.30 -2.32 4.97
N ASP A 62 -0.62 -3.06 5.86
CA ASP A 62 -0.93 -3.07 7.28
C ASP A 62 -0.56 -1.73 7.94
N ASP A 63 -1.22 -1.45 9.06
CA ASP A 63 -1.04 -0.22 9.86
C ASP A 63 0.25 -0.23 10.67
#